data_AF-A0A9D0ZDX5-F1
#
_entry.id   AF-A0A9D0ZDX5-F1
#
_cell.length_a   1.000
_cell.length_b   1.000
_cell.length_c   1.000
_cell.angle_alpha   90.00
_cell.angle_beta   90.00
_cell.angle_gamma   90.00
#
_symmetry.space_group_name_H-M   'P 1'
#
loop_
_entity.id
_entity.type
_entity.pdbx_description
1 polymer ?
#
loop_
_entity_poly.entity_id
_entity_poly.type
_entity_poly.pdbx_seq_one_letter_code
_entity_poly.pdbx_strand_id
1 'polypeptide(L)'
;MQHKCKVTVIDKKLYPELQQRYCADPQSGPCPCYNVGDEFVFERYGAADDFWHIGAGTLRTPGASGTAGGEGLAHCSEAWDAIARYIYTALQGGSIMRGWMNDERVMIACCSDGTRPVIFKIERLDYKAVHVPGLESAEKAASLSSALAALPGVSSVAVRAEEGFIEVYVDGTVPDEAIRAAVPEAVRID
;
A
#
# COMPACT_ATOMS: atom_id res chain seq x y z
N MET A 1 3.46 -5.45 -15.60
CA MET A 1 2.98 -4.43 -14.66
C MET A 1 2.92 -5.11 -13.32
N GLN A 2 3.48 -4.48 -12.31
CA GLN A 2 3.46 -4.94 -10.93
C GLN A 2 2.48 -4.11 -10.12
N HIS A 3 2.07 -4.64 -8.97
CA HIS A 3 1.05 -4.02 -8.15
C HIS A 3 1.44 -4.02 -6.67
N LYS A 4 1.12 -2.92 -6.00
CA LYS A 4 1.11 -2.83 -4.53
C LYS A 4 -0.26 -2.41 -4.05
N CYS A 5 -0.53 -2.61 -2.77
CA CYS A 5 -1.72 -2.08 -2.13
C CYS A 5 -1.30 -1.09 -1.04
N LYS A 6 -1.72 0.17 -1.15
CA LYS A 6 -1.64 1.15 -0.08
C LYS A 6 -2.94 1.15 0.70
N VAL A 7 -2.86 1.09 2.02
CA VAL A 7 -4.02 1.25 2.91
C VAL A 7 -3.76 2.43 3.82
N THR A 8 -4.67 3.38 3.86
CA THR A 8 -4.60 4.55 4.74
C THR A 8 -5.78 4.55 5.69
N VAL A 9 -5.53 4.72 6.98
CA VAL A 9 -6.60 4.96 7.96
C VAL A 9 -7.06 6.41 7.82
N ILE A 10 -8.24 6.60 7.26
CA ILE A 10 -8.77 7.94 6.97
C ILE A 10 -9.68 8.47 8.07
N ASP A 11 -10.25 7.59 8.89
CA ASP A 11 -11.13 8.00 9.99
C ASP A 11 -11.29 6.88 11.03
N LYS A 12 -11.72 7.26 12.23
CA LYS A 12 -12.11 6.35 13.33
C LYS A 12 -13.41 6.87 13.92
N LYS A 13 -14.44 6.05 13.92
CA LYS A 13 -15.71 6.38 14.57
C LYS A 13 -15.79 5.78 15.96
N LEU A 14 -16.68 6.34 16.77
CA LEU A 14 -17.07 5.84 18.08
C LEU A 14 -18.57 6.07 18.25
N TYR A 15 -19.29 5.02 18.61
CA TYR A 15 -20.71 5.04 18.92
C TYR A 15 -20.87 4.80 20.44
N PRO A 16 -20.67 5.84 21.27
CA PRO A 16 -20.64 5.70 22.73
C PRO A 16 -21.96 5.17 23.29
N GLU A 17 -23.09 5.46 22.65
CA GLU A 17 -24.41 4.93 23.01
C GLU A 17 -24.50 3.41 22.85
N LEU A 18 -23.82 2.84 21.85
CA LEU A 18 -23.76 1.39 21.66
C LEU A 18 -22.83 0.76 22.71
N GLN A 19 -21.70 1.40 23.02
CA GLN A 19 -20.82 0.93 24.08
C GLN A 19 -21.52 0.94 25.44
N GLN A 20 -22.18 2.05 25.80
CA GLN A 20 -22.89 2.18 27.07
C GLN A 20 -23.98 1.12 27.25
N ARG A 21 -24.66 0.75 26.17
CA ARG A 21 -25.78 -0.19 26.21
C ARG A 21 -25.36 -1.65 26.14
N TYR A 22 -24.30 -1.97 25.39
CA TYR A 22 -24.00 -3.35 25.00
C TYR A 22 -22.60 -3.84 25.41
N CYS A 23 -21.62 -2.95 25.61
CA CYS A 23 -20.27 -3.36 26.01
C CYS A 23 -20.20 -3.63 27.51
N ALA A 24 -19.41 -4.63 27.90
CA ALA A 24 -19.13 -4.90 29.31
C ALA A 24 -18.41 -3.73 29.99
N ASP A 25 -17.47 -3.08 29.28
CA ASP A 25 -16.97 -1.76 29.62
C ASP A 25 -17.73 -0.70 28.79
N PRO A 26 -18.65 0.06 29.41
CA PRO A 26 -19.45 1.08 28.72
C PRO A 26 -18.63 2.28 28.21
N GLN A 27 -17.35 2.39 28.59
CA GLN A 27 -16.42 3.46 28.19
C GLN A 27 -15.18 2.93 27.46
N SER A 28 -15.32 1.80 26.75
CA SER A 28 -14.24 1.14 25.98
C SER A 28 -13.50 2.06 25.00
N GLY A 29 -14.13 3.15 24.54
CA GLY A 29 -13.50 4.20 23.75
C GLY A 29 -13.19 3.79 22.31
N PRO A 30 -12.44 4.64 21.54
CA PRO A 30 -12.10 4.37 20.15
C PRO A 30 -11.12 3.20 20.00
N CYS A 31 -11.00 2.66 18.78
CA CYS A 31 -10.08 1.54 18.50
C CYS A 31 -8.63 1.89 18.88
N PRO A 32 -7.90 1.05 19.65
CA PRO A 32 -6.51 1.31 20.00
C PRO A 32 -5.50 0.79 18.97
N CYS A 33 -5.91 -0.06 18.03
CA CYS A 33 -5.00 -0.75 17.10
C CYS A 33 -4.47 0.14 15.97
N TYR A 34 -5.12 1.27 15.70
CA TYR A 34 -4.89 2.12 14.54
C TYR A 34 -5.03 3.60 14.89
N ASN A 35 -4.36 4.46 14.14
CA ASN A 35 -4.42 5.92 14.23
C ASN A 35 -4.81 6.52 12.87
N VAL A 36 -5.55 7.62 12.89
CA VAL A 36 -5.86 8.35 11.64
C VAL A 36 -4.56 8.87 11.05
N GLY A 37 -4.35 8.61 9.75
CA GLY A 37 -3.12 8.93 9.04
C GLY A 37 -2.12 7.77 8.97
N ASP A 38 -2.36 6.64 9.63
CA ASP A 38 -1.51 5.45 9.45
C ASP A 38 -1.56 5.00 7.98
N GLU A 39 -0.40 4.80 7.38
CA GLU A 39 -0.26 4.28 6.01
C GLU A 39 0.48 2.95 6.00
N PHE A 40 -0.11 1.97 5.34
CA PHE A 40 0.42 0.63 5.16
C PHE A 40 0.66 0.39 3.68
N VAL A 41 1.78 -0.25 3.33
CA VAL A 41 2.07 -0.66 1.95
C VAL A 41 2.34 -2.16 1.94
N PHE A 42 1.48 -2.88 1.21
CA PHE A 42 1.58 -4.31 0.99
C PHE A 42 2.25 -4.57 -0.35
N GLU A 43 3.21 -5.49 -0.34
CA GLU A 43 4.03 -5.87 -1.48
C GLU A 43 3.99 -7.38 -1.70
N ARG A 44 4.06 -7.77 -2.98
CA ARG A 44 4.10 -9.17 -3.39
C ARG A 44 4.99 -9.35 -4.62
N TYR A 45 6.24 -8.94 -4.49
CA TYR A 45 7.23 -8.93 -5.56
C TYR A 45 8.61 -9.36 -5.04
N GLY A 46 9.37 -10.10 -5.85
CA GLY A 46 10.65 -10.65 -5.43
C GLY A 46 10.49 -11.65 -4.28
N ALA A 47 11.18 -11.38 -3.16
CA ALA A 47 11.07 -12.19 -1.94
C ALA A 47 9.95 -11.72 -0.98
N ALA A 48 9.33 -10.57 -1.24
CA ALA A 48 8.27 -10.03 -0.40
C ALA A 48 6.93 -10.73 -0.68
N ASP A 49 6.23 -11.12 0.39
CA ASP A 49 4.83 -11.56 0.33
C ASP A 49 4.12 -11.16 1.65
N ASP A 50 3.78 -9.88 1.76
CA ASP A 50 3.19 -9.32 2.98
C ASP A 50 1.79 -9.86 3.25
N PHE A 51 1.10 -10.33 2.20
CA PHE A 51 -0.25 -10.85 2.30
C PHE A 51 -0.33 -12.11 3.15
N TRP A 52 0.59 -13.06 2.96
CA TRP A 52 0.62 -14.30 3.75
C TRP A 52 0.98 -14.09 5.21
N HIS A 53 1.58 -12.94 5.54
CA HIS A 53 1.96 -12.56 6.90
C HIS A 53 0.95 -11.61 7.56
N ILE A 54 -0.28 -11.51 7.02
CA ILE A 54 -1.36 -10.67 7.57
C ILE A 54 -0.88 -9.22 7.73
N GLY A 55 -0.06 -8.74 6.79
CA GLY A 55 0.48 -7.39 6.76
C GLY A 55 1.42 -7.00 7.90
N ALA A 56 2.01 -7.95 8.62
CA ALA A 56 3.04 -7.62 9.60
C ALA A 56 4.21 -6.85 8.96
N GLY A 57 4.60 -5.72 9.55
CA GLY A 57 5.69 -4.87 9.04
C GLY A 57 5.34 -3.99 7.83
N THR A 58 4.05 -3.83 7.50
CA THR A 58 3.62 -3.02 6.34
C THR A 58 3.43 -1.54 6.67
N LEU A 59 3.36 -1.14 7.94
CA LEU A 59 3.27 0.26 8.36
C LEU A 59 4.48 1.07 7.87
N ARG A 60 4.21 2.22 7.22
CA ARG A 60 5.23 3.12 6.63
C ARG A 60 5.28 4.50 7.27
N THR A 61 4.20 4.98 7.87
CA THR A 61 4.24 6.18 8.70
C THR A 61 4.92 5.89 10.03
N PRO A 62 5.50 6.90 10.72
CA PRO A 62 5.96 6.75 12.11
C PRO A 62 4.74 6.60 13.02
N GLY A 63 4.09 5.44 12.96
CA GLY A 63 2.94 5.13 13.79
C GLY A 63 3.35 4.90 15.24
N ALA A 64 2.36 4.93 16.12
CA ALA A 64 2.59 4.66 17.52
C ALA A 64 3.08 3.22 17.72
N SER A 65 3.93 3.00 18.73
CA SER A 65 4.32 1.65 19.15
C SER A 65 3.06 0.80 19.43
N GLY A 66 3.04 -0.44 18.91
CA GLY A 66 1.90 -1.34 19.05
C GLY A 66 0.78 -1.16 18.00
N THR A 67 0.97 -0.29 17.00
CA THR A 67 0.06 -0.19 15.86
C THR A 67 0.02 -1.53 15.09
N ALA A 68 -1.17 -2.08 14.89
CA ALA A 68 -1.34 -3.34 14.18
C ALA A 68 -0.90 -3.19 12.70
N GLY A 69 -0.14 -4.14 12.18
CA GLY A 69 0.58 -4.00 10.90
C GLY A 69 1.98 -3.39 11.03
N GLY A 70 2.40 -3.00 12.25
CA GLY A 70 3.77 -2.58 12.56
C GLY A 70 4.78 -3.74 12.55
N GLU A 71 6.03 -3.43 12.86
CA GLU A 71 7.13 -4.41 12.87
C GLU A 71 6.80 -5.61 13.78
N GLY A 72 6.84 -6.82 13.20
CA GLY A 72 6.54 -8.06 13.92
C GLY A 72 5.10 -8.22 14.38
N LEU A 73 4.18 -7.32 14.01
CA LEU A 73 2.80 -7.32 14.48
C LEU A 73 1.80 -7.38 13.32
N ALA A 74 1.05 -8.47 13.25
CA ALA A 74 -0.03 -8.64 12.28
C ALA A 74 -1.14 -7.58 12.42
N HIS A 75 -1.94 -7.39 11.37
CA HIS A 75 -3.15 -6.58 11.45
C HIS A 75 -4.16 -7.18 12.46
N CYS A 76 -4.97 -6.30 13.05
CA CYS A 76 -6.12 -6.70 13.88
C CYS A 76 -7.03 -7.64 13.07
N SER A 77 -7.44 -8.77 13.66
CA SER A 77 -8.21 -9.80 12.96
C SER A 77 -9.53 -9.28 12.37
N GLU A 78 -10.24 -8.39 13.10
CA GLU A 78 -11.48 -7.75 12.63
C GLU A 78 -11.26 -6.85 11.42
N ALA A 79 -10.12 -6.15 11.37
CA ALA A 79 -9.77 -5.35 10.22
C ALA A 79 -9.35 -6.24 9.05
N TRP A 80 -8.50 -7.24 9.31
CA TRP A 80 -7.99 -8.15 8.29
C TRP A 80 -9.12 -8.91 7.59
N ASP A 81 -10.03 -9.53 8.32
CA ASP A 81 -11.17 -10.24 7.72
C ASP A 81 -12.03 -9.33 6.83
N ALA A 82 -12.22 -8.08 7.24
CA ALA A 82 -13.01 -7.11 6.51
C ALA A 82 -12.34 -6.59 5.22
N ILE A 83 -11.01 -6.44 5.20
CA ILE A 83 -10.28 -5.74 4.12
C ILE A 83 -9.33 -6.60 3.30
N ALA A 84 -8.94 -7.80 3.76
CA ALA A 84 -7.95 -8.65 3.09
C ALA A 84 -8.33 -8.98 1.65
N ARG A 85 -9.61 -9.21 1.36
CA ARG A 85 -10.08 -9.47 -0.02
C ARG A 85 -9.76 -8.31 -0.97
N TYR A 86 -9.91 -7.07 -0.50
CA TYR A 86 -9.63 -5.87 -1.31
C TYR A 86 -8.14 -5.69 -1.53
N ILE A 87 -7.34 -5.91 -0.47
CA ILE A 87 -5.87 -5.90 -0.54
C ILE A 87 -5.39 -6.96 -1.55
N TYR A 88 -5.92 -8.19 -1.47
CA TYR A 88 -5.56 -9.25 -2.39
C TYR A 88 -5.92 -8.89 -3.83
N THR A 89 -7.12 -8.38 -4.08
CA THR A 89 -7.52 -7.93 -5.42
C THR A 89 -6.60 -6.84 -5.97
N ALA A 90 -6.22 -5.86 -5.14
CA ALA A 90 -5.26 -4.83 -5.53
C ALA A 90 -3.89 -5.42 -5.89
N LEU A 91 -3.34 -6.31 -5.05
CA LEU A 91 -2.07 -7.00 -5.29
C LEU A 91 -2.07 -7.86 -6.57
N GLN A 92 -3.24 -8.35 -7.00
CA GLN A 92 -3.39 -9.14 -8.23
C GLN A 92 -3.68 -8.28 -9.48
N GLY A 93 -3.67 -6.95 -9.38
CA GLY A 93 -3.98 -6.09 -10.53
C GLY A 93 -5.46 -6.00 -10.90
N GLY A 94 -6.36 -6.47 -10.03
CA GLY A 94 -7.79 -6.45 -10.26
C GLY A 94 -8.43 -5.08 -10.00
N SER A 95 -9.62 -4.85 -10.56
CA SER A 95 -10.52 -3.81 -10.09
C SER A 95 -11.01 -4.21 -8.69
N ILE A 96 -10.83 -3.33 -7.69
CA ILE A 96 -11.17 -3.66 -6.30
C ILE A 96 -12.68 -3.89 -6.15
N MET A 97 -13.50 -3.05 -6.79
CA MET A 97 -14.94 -3.26 -6.92
C MET A 97 -15.50 -2.55 -8.16
N ARG A 98 -15.74 -3.35 -9.21
CA ARG A 98 -16.15 -2.87 -10.52
C ARG A 98 -17.40 -2.00 -10.50
N GLY A 99 -17.27 -0.77 -10.98
CA GLY A 99 -18.36 0.19 -11.14
C GLY A 99 -18.89 0.78 -9.83
N TRP A 100 -18.16 0.63 -8.73
CA TRP A 100 -18.58 1.14 -7.42
C TRP A 100 -17.93 2.49 -7.09
N MET A 101 -16.60 2.52 -6.97
CA MET A 101 -15.85 3.76 -6.78
C MET A 101 -15.61 4.46 -8.12
N ASN A 102 -15.35 5.76 -8.08
CA ASN A 102 -15.03 6.54 -9.29
C ASN A 102 -13.65 6.22 -9.88
N ASP A 103 -12.79 5.53 -9.12
CA ASP A 103 -11.55 4.90 -9.58
C ASP A 103 -11.59 3.42 -9.19
N GLU A 104 -11.43 2.54 -10.18
CA GLU A 104 -11.42 1.07 -10.05
C GLU A 104 -10.27 0.54 -9.17
N ARG A 105 -9.27 1.38 -8.92
CA ARG A 105 -8.10 1.11 -8.06
C ARG A 105 -8.36 1.45 -6.60
N VAL A 106 -9.51 2.04 -6.26
CA VAL A 106 -9.78 2.56 -4.92
C VAL A 106 -10.99 1.87 -4.28
N MET A 107 -10.94 1.68 -2.96
CA MET A 107 -12.07 1.25 -2.15
C MET A 107 -12.06 1.94 -0.79
N ILE A 108 -13.24 2.32 -0.29
CA ILE A 108 -13.44 2.71 1.10
C ILE A 108 -14.12 1.55 1.83
N ALA A 109 -13.48 1.07 2.90
CA ALA A 109 -13.98 -0.04 3.70
C ALA A 109 -13.77 0.24 5.20
N CYS A 110 -14.42 -0.52 6.07
CA CYS A 110 -14.21 -0.44 7.51
C CYS A 110 -14.09 -1.83 8.14
N CYS A 111 -13.49 -1.90 9.33
CA CYS A 111 -13.57 -3.13 10.14
C CYS A 111 -14.99 -3.34 10.67
N SER A 112 -15.28 -4.59 11.03
CA SER A 112 -16.62 -5.02 11.46
C SER A 112 -17.00 -4.61 12.89
N ASP A 113 -16.12 -3.91 13.64
CA ASP A 113 -16.43 -3.41 14.98
C ASP A 113 -17.48 -2.30 14.90
N GLY A 114 -18.75 -2.67 15.10
CA GLY A 114 -19.89 -1.77 15.00
C GLY A 114 -19.94 -0.68 16.08
N THR A 115 -19.15 -0.77 17.14
CA THR A 115 -19.13 0.26 18.21
C THR A 115 -18.03 1.29 18.00
N ARG A 116 -16.96 0.96 17.28
CA ARG A 116 -15.81 1.84 17.07
C ARG A 116 -15.06 1.53 15.77
N PRO A 117 -15.73 1.58 14.59
CA PRO A 117 -15.13 1.12 13.35
C PRO A 117 -14.00 2.06 12.91
N VAL A 118 -12.97 1.45 12.33
CA VAL A 118 -11.86 2.14 11.66
C VAL A 118 -12.15 2.14 10.16
N ILE A 119 -12.03 3.31 9.53
CA ILE A 119 -12.30 3.51 8.11
C ILE A 119 -10.99 3.58 7.35
N PHE A 120 -10.88 2.75 6.31
CA PHE A 120 -9.71 2.58 5.48
C PHE A 120 -9.99 3.04 4.06
N LYS A 121 -9.06 3.79 3.49
CA LYS A 121 -8.90 3.97 2.04
C LYS A 121 -7.90 2.94 1.55
N ILE A 122 -8.30 2.12 0.59
CA ILE A 122 -7.51 1.04 0.02
C ILE A 122 -7.24 1.40 -1.44
N GLU A 123 -5.98 1.42 -1.85
CA GLU A 123 -5.54 1.90 -3.16
C GLU A 123 -4.59 0.90 -3.80
N ARG A 124 -4.88 0.50 -5.04
CA ARG A 124 -3.95 -0.24 -5.88
C ARG A 124 -2.96 0.74 -6.51
N LEU A 125 -1.67 0.49 -6.30
CA LEU A 125 -0.59 1.20 -6.95
C LEU A 125 -0.05 0.35 -8.10
N ASP A 126 -0.03 0.91 -9.31
CA ASP A 126 0.50 0.27 -10.50
C ASP A 126 1.92 0.77 -10.74
N TYR A 127 2.87 -0.14 -10.93
CA TYR A 127 4.27 0.22 -11.16
C TYR A 127 4.99 -0.75 -12.09
N LYS A 128 6.12 -0.31 -12.63
CA LYS A 128 7.06 -1.16 -13.36
C LYS A 128 8.34 -1.33 -12.55
N ALA A 129 8.88 -2.54 -12.53
CA ALA A 129 10.18 -2.81 -11.91
C ALA A 129 11.27 -2.80 -12.98
N VAL A 130 12.10 -1.76 -13.00
CA VAL A 130 13.17 -1.55 -13.99
C VAL A 130 14.49 -2.03 -13.39
N HIS A 131 14.97 -3.18 -13.84
CA HIS A 131 16.20 -3.80 -13.35
C HIS A 131 17.41 -3.17 -14.01
N VAL A 132 18.34 -2.65 -13.20
CA VAL A 132 19.50 -1.89 -13.66
C VAL A 132 20.77 -2.37 -12.94
N PRO A 133 21.79 -2.87 -13.67
CA PRO A 133 23.06 -3.24 -13.06
C PRO A 133 23.76 -2.04 -12.40
N GLY A 134 24.37 -2.25 -11.23
CA GLY A 134 25.19 -1.24 -10.56
C GLY A 134 24.40 -0.07 -9.94
N LEU A 135 23.17 -0.33 -9.49
CA LEU A 135 22.29 0.67 -8.86
C LEU A 135 22.77 1.13 -7.46
N GLU A 136 23.79 0.48 -6.90
CA GLU A 136 24.50 0.84 -5.66
C GLU A 136 25.11 2.26 -5.70
N SER A 137 25.38 2.79 -6.89
CA SER A 137 25.89 4.16 -7.06
C SER A 137 24.77 5.18 -6.86
N ALA A 138 24.85 5.98 -5.78
CA ALA A 138 23.87 7.02 -5.48
C ALA A 138 23.72 8.06 -6.61
N GLU A 139 24.82 8.43 -7.27
CA GLU A 139 24.78 9.36 -8.41
C GLU A 139 24.01 8.76 -9.59
N LYS A 140 24.29 7.48 -9.90
CA LYS A 140 23.57 6.76 -10.95
C LYS A 140 22.08 6.64 -10.63
N ALA A 141 21.76 6.20 -9.41
CA ALA A 141 20.40 6.07 -8.92
C ALA A 141 19.62 7.38 -9.02
N ALA A 142 20.23 8.50 -8.61
CA ALA A 142 19.61 9.83 -8.69
C ALA A 142 19.38 10.27 -10.13
N SER A 143 20.37 10.08 -11.02
CA SER A 143 20.28 10.43 -12.44
C SER A 143 19.15 9.66 -13.14
N LEU A 144 19.11 8.34 -12.98
CA LEU A 144 18.07 7.49 -13.57
C LEU A 144 16.69 7.80 -12.99
N SER A 145 16.60 8.04 -11.68
CA SER A 145 15.33 8.43 -11.05
C SER A 145 14.79 9.74 -11.61
N SER A 146 15.66 10.73 -11.82
CA SER A 146 15.27 12.01 -12.42
C SER A 146 14.80 11.84 -13.87
N ALA A 147 15.48 11.00 -14.66
CA ALA A 147 15.09 10.72 -16.05
C ALA A 147 13.73 10.02 -16.12
N LEU A 148 13.50 9.01 -15.28
CA LEU A 148 12.24 8.28 -15.19
C LEU A 148 11.09 9.16 -14.70
N ALA A 149 11.32 9.99 -13.67
CA ALA A 149 10.31 10.89 -13.12
C ALA A 149 9.87 11.98 -14.12
N ALA A 150 10.69 12.28 -15.12
CA ALA A 150 10.36 13.24 -16.17
C ALA A 150 9.47 12.64 -17.28
N LEU A 151 9.25 11.32 -17.31
CA LEU A 151 8.42 10.67 -18.31
C LEU A 151 6.93 10.99 -18.10
N PRO A 152 6.19 11.35 -19.16
CA PRO A 152 4.73 11.51 -19.06
C PRO A 152 4.04 10.24 -18.56
N GLY A 153 3.17 10.38 -17.56
CA GLY A 153 2.42 9.27 -16.97
C GLY A 153 3.13 8.56 -15.82
N VAL A 154 4.37 8.95 -15.49
CA VAL A 154 5.05 8.52 -14.25
C VAL A 154 4.60 9.43 -13.10
N SER A 155 4.10 8.83 -12.03
CA SER A 155 3.60 9.56 -10.85
C SER A 155 4.64 9.64 -9.74
N SER A 156 5.49 8.62 -9.58
CA SER A 156 6.63 8.66 -8.68
C SER A 156 7.66 7.58 -9.02
N VAL A 157 8.85 7.70 -8.43
CA VAL A 157 9.95 6.75 -8.61
C VAL A 157 10.53 6.40 -7.24
N ALA A 158 10.81 5.13 -6.99
CA ALA A 158 11.51 4.68 -5.78
C ALA A 158 12.66 3.72 -6.14
N VAL A 159 13.82 3.92 -5.53
CA VAL A 159 15.01 3.11 -5.80
C VAL A 159 15.10 1.96 -4.81
N ARG A 160 15.24 0.74 -5.31
CA ARG A 160 15.49 -0.51 -4.57
C ARG A 160 16.91 -0.96 -4.87
N ALA A 161 17.88 -0.22 -4.31
CA ALA A 161 19.30 -0.36 -4.68
C ALA A 161 19.85 -1.76 -4.35
N GLU A 162 19.53 -2.26 -3.15
CA GLU A 162 19.94 -3.59 -2.69
C GLU A 162 19.32 -4.72 -3.53
N GLU A 163 18.09 -4.52 -4.00
CA GLU A 163 17.39 -5.47 -4.86
C GLU A 163 17.67 -5.26 -6.36
N GLY A 164 18.42 -4.21 -6.73
CA GLY A 164 18.91 -3.95 -8.09
C GLY A 164 17.87 -3.42 -9.08
N PHE A 165 16.77 -2.80 -8.61
CA PHE A 165 15.75 -2.24 -9.51
C PHE A 165 15.20 -0.89 -9.06
N ILE A 166 14.54 -0.20 -9.99
CA ILE A 166 13.82 1.04 -9.73
C ILE A 166 12.32 0.76 -9.92
N GLU A 167 11.52 1.14 -8.92
CA GLU A 167 10.06 1.15 -9.00
C GLU A 167 9.61 2.43 -9.71
N VAL A 168 8.91 2.28 -10.83
CA VAL A 168 8.35 3.39 -11.60
C VAL A 168 6.84 3.32 -11.50
N TYR A 169 6.25 4.13 -10.61
CA TYR A 169 4.81 4.19 -10.41
C TYR A 169 4.16 4.97 -11.55
N VAL A 170 3.03 4.48 -12.05
CA VAL A 170 2.40 5.01 -13.26
C VAL A 170 0.92 5.26 -13.06
N ASP A 171 0.44 6.35 -13.65
CA ASP A 171 -0.99 6.64 -13.79
C ASP A 171 -1.42 6.34 -15.23
N GLY A 172 -1.91 5.12 -15.43
CA GLY A 172 -2.28 4.59 -16.75
C GLY A 172 -1.16 3.77 -17.37
N THR A 173 -0.85 4.04 -18.64
CA THR A 173 0.12 3.23 -19.41
C THR A 173 1.33 4.05 -19.82
N VAL A 174 2.50 3.66 -19.31
CA VAL A 174 3.81 4.10 -19.82
C VAL A 174 4.40 2.96 -20.66
N PRO A 175 4.69 3.16 -21.96
CA PRO A 175 5.29 2.13 -22.80
C PRO A 175 6.71 1.76 -22.35
N ASP A 176 7.08 0.49 -22.46
CA ASP A 176 8.43 0.02 -22.13
C ASP A 176 9.51 0.70 -22.99
N GLU A 177 9.19 1.05 -24.24
CA GLU A 177 10.05 1.81 -25.15
C GLU A 177 10.51 3.14 -24.51
N ALA A 178 9.59 3.88 -23.89
CA ALA A 178 9.89 5.16 -23.26
C ALA A 178 10.80 4.98 -22.04
N ILE A 179 10.58 3.92 -21.27
CA ILE A 179 11.43 3.58 -20.12
C ILE A 179 12.82 3.14 -20.58
N ARG A 180 12.93 2.34 -21.64
CA ARG A 180 14.22 1.93 -22.22
C ARG A 180 14.98 3.10 -22.82
N ALA A 181 14.29 4.08 -23.40
CA ALA A 181 14.93 5.31 -23.87
C ALA A 181 15.49 6.14 -22.71
N ALA A 182 14.79 6.20 -21.57
CA ALA A 182 15.26 6.89 -20.37
C ALA A 182 16.35 6.11 -19.60
N VAL A 183 16.35 4.78 -19.70
CA VAL A 183 17.28 3.88 -19.01
C VAL A 183 17.80 2.83 -20.00
N PRO A 184 18.75 3.19 -20.90
CA PRO A 184 19.26 2.27 -21.92
C PRO A 184 19.94 1.03 -21.35
N GLU A 185 20.52 1.13 -20.16
CA GLU A 185 21.13 0.00 -19.45
C GLU A 185 20.13 -0.92 -18.71
N ALA A 186 18.82 -0.70 -18.83
CA ALA A 186 17.82 -1.55 -18.22
C ALA A 186 17.85 -2.97 -18.83
N VAL A 187 18.15 -3.97 -18.00
CA VAL A 187 18.26 -5.37 -18.44
C VAL A 187 16.92 -6.09 -18.45
N ARG A 188 15.95 -5.64 -17.65
CA ARG A 188 14.60 -6.20 -17.54
C ARG A 188 13.61 -5.14 -17.07
N ILE A 189 12.37 -5.22 -17.55
CA ILE A 189 11.24 -4.39 -17.09
C ILE A 189 10.08 -5.34 -16.81
N ASP A 190 9.60 -5.38 -15.58
CA ASP A 190 8.44 -6.20 -15.15
C ASP A 190 7.19 -5.35 -14.85
#